data_AF-A0A8S2Z582-F1
#
_entry.id   AF-A0A8S2Z582-F1
#
_cell.length_a   1.000
_cell.length_b   1.000
_cell.length_c   1.000
_cell.angle_alpha   90.00
_cell.angle_beta   90.00
_cell.angle_gamma   90.00
#
_symmetry.space_group_name_H-M   'P 1'
#
loop_
_entity.id
_entity.type
_entity.pdbx_description
1 polymer ?
#
loop_
_entity_poly.entity_id
_entity_poly.type
_entity_poly.pdbx_seq_one_letter_code
_entity_poly.pdbx_strand_id
1 'polypeptide(L)'
;RAELEKEELQAALEEAESALEQEEAKVLRVQMELSTVRQEIDRRIHEKEEEFETTRRNHARSLESMQASLEAETRSKAEALKQKKKLESDINELEVALDHANRSNADLQKALKKIQVTVTELQVQIEDEQRQRDEAREAAAAAERRANLIIGELEELRTALEQAERARKAAENELNEAADRISEVSTINANLSSQRRQLESAVAAMQADLDEAVAELKNSEERSKKAAADAARLAEELRQEQEHAIQTERLRKGLEQQIKDLQTRLDEAESNALKGGKRIIAKLEQRIHELESENELEQHRHQETLKELRKNDRRLKELAFQAEEDRKNQLRLQDLSEKLQNKIKIYKRQVEEAEEIAALNLAKYRKVQTELEDSAERAELAENQLGKLRAKTRSTVSVSRTSPGREIRESTITRAASIMRSSSVRPR
;
A
#
# COMPACT_ATOMS: atom_id res chain seq x y z
N ARG A 1 223.91 201.07 20.98
CA ARG A 1 222.77 201.21 21.92
C ARG A 1 221.43 201.07 21.21
N ALA A 2 221.13 201.83 20.15
CA ALA A 2 219.88 201.66 19.39
C ALA A 2 219.70 200.31 18.66
N GLU A 3 220.77 199.54 18.41
CA GLU A 3 220.68 198.22 17.75
C GLU A 3 220.28 197.08 18.71
N LEU A 4 220.59 197.19 19.99
CA LEU A 4 220.35 196.12 20.98
C LEU A 4 218.85 195.97 21.33
N GLU A 5 218.13 197.08 21.46
CA GLU A 5 216.67 197.08 21.69
C GLU A 5 215.88 196.55 20.48
N LYS A 6 216.49 196.52 19.27
CA LYS A 6 215.85 195.99 18.07
C LYS A 6 215.92 194.45 18.02
N GLU A 7 217.03 193.86 18.46
CA GLU A 7 217.18 192.39 18.50
C GLU A 7 216.25 191.78 19.57
N GLU A 8 216.11 192.41 20.74
CA GLU A 8 215.14 191.97 21.77
C GLU A 8 213.69 192.03 21.28
N LEU A 9 213.32 193.05 20.49
CA LEU A 9 211.99 193.16 19.89
C LEU A 9 211.72 192.15 18.76
N GLN A 10 212.75 191.66 18.06
CA GLN A 10 212.57 190.59 17.06
C GLN A 10 212.41 189.22 17.72
N ALA A 11 213.21 188.90 18.75
CA ALA A 11 213.09 187.63 19.48
C ALA A 11 211.71 187.46 20.14
N ALA A 12 211.17 188.52 20.74
CA ALA A 12 209.84 188.51 21.34
C ALA A 12 208.69 188.33 20.33
N LEU A 13 208.90 188.64 19.05
CA LEU A 13 207.91 188.44 17.99
C LEU A 13 207.89 186.97 17.53
N GLU A 14 209.06 186.37 17.29
CA GLU A 14 209.17 184.95 16.89
C GLU A 14 208.63 184.00 17.98
N GLU A 15 208.82 184.34 19.26
CA GLU A 15 208.25 183.57 20.38
C GLU A 15 206.71 183.66 20.44
N ALA A 16 206.13 184.82 20.08
CA ALA A 16 204.69 185.01 20.02
C ALA A 16 204.04 184.31 18.79
N GLU A 17 204.71 184.31 17.64
CA GLU A 17 204.25 183.59 16.44
C GLU A 17 204.25 182.06 16.66
N SER A 18 205.30 181.52 17.30
CA SER A 18 205.36 180.09 17.65
C SER A 18 204.27 179.67 18.65
N ALA A 19 203.90 180.55 19.59
CA ALA A 19 202.80 180.29 20.52
C ALA A 19 201.42 180.25 19.82
N LEU A 20 201.22 181.05 18.77
CA LEU A 20 199.97 181.07 18.00
C LEU A 20 199.78 179.76 17.21
N GLU A 21 200.83 179.28 16.51
CA GLU A 21 200.77 178.01 15.77
C GLU A 21 200.41 176.81 16.68
N GLN A 22 200.88 176.80 17.94
CA GLN A 22 200.52 175.75 18.90
C GLN A 22 199.04 175.78 19.32
N GLU A 23 198.42 176.96 19.45
CA GLU A 23 197.00 177.06 19.78
C GLU A 23 196.11 176.74 18.57
N GLU A 24 196.48 177.14 17.36
CA GLU A 24 195.77 176.74 16.14
C GLU A 24 195.78 175.21 15.95
N ALA A 25 196.92 174.55 16.22
CA ALA A 25 197.03 173.09 16.21
C ALA A 25 196.11 172.41 17.25
N LYS A 26 195.94 173.00 18.45
CA LYS A 26 194.99 172.50 19.46
C LYS A 26 193.53 172.66 19.00
N VAL A 27 193.17 173.80 18.43
CA VAL A 27 191.80 174.04 17.93
C VAL A 27 191.45 173.04 16.83
N LEU A 28 192.36 172.79 15.88
CA LEU A 28 192.15 171.81 14.82
C LEU A 28 191.92 170.39 15.38
N ARG A 29 192.71 170.01 16.40
CA ARG A 29 192.57 168.72 17.08
C ARG A 29 191.24 168.59 17.81
N VAL A 30 190.82 169.61 18.55
CA VAL A 30 189.51 169.62 19.26
C VAL A 30 188.35 169.58 18.27
N GLN A 31 188.46 170.23 17.10
CA GLN A 31 187.46 170.11 16.03
C GLN A 31 187.36 168.69 15.46
N MET A 32 188.50 168.00 15.27
CA MET A 32 188.50 166.59 14.87
C MET A 32 187.88 165.69 15.95
N GLU A 33 188.27 165.85 17.22
CA GLU A 33 187.72 165.07 18.34
C GLU A 33 186.20 165.26 18.46
N LEU A 34 185.69 166.51 18.33
CA LEU A 34 184.25 166.81 18.30
C LEU A 34 183.53 166.18 17.09
N SER A 35 184.18 166.13 15.93
CA SER A 35 183.64 165.50 14.72
C SER A 35 183.49 163.98 14.91
N THR A 36 184.49 163.31 15.49
CA THR A 36 184.40 161.88 15.83
C THR A 36 183.31 161.59 16.86
N VAL A 37 183.20 162.40 17.93
CA VAL A 37 182.15 162.19 18.96
C VAL A 37 180.75 162.39 18.37
N ARG A 38 180.55 163.34 17.44
CA ARG A 38 179.28 163.47 16.72
C ARG A 38 178.96 162.22 15.90
N GLN A 39 179.89 161.73 15.08
CA GLN A 39 179.68 160.51 14.29
C GLN A 39 179.41 159.29 15.17
N GLU A 40 180.03 159.19 16.34
CA GLU A 40 179.80 158.11 17.30
C GLU A 40 178.41 158.19 17.97
N ILE A 41 177.94 159.40 18.29
CA ILE A 41 176.57 159.62 18.81
C ILE A 41 175.53 159.30 17.73
N ASP A 42 175.69 159.82 16.52
CA ASP A 42 174.76 159.58 15.40
C ASP A 42 174.69 158.08 15.07
N ARG A 43 175.84 157.38 15.09
CA ARG A 43 175.90 155.92 14.97
C ARG A 43 175.14 155.20 16.09
N ARG A 44 175.34 155.58 17.36
CA ARG A 44 174.65 154.94 18.51
C ARG A 44 173.14 155.21 18.51
N ILE A 45 172.69 156.35 17.99
CA ILE A 45 171.27 156.62 17.77
C ILE A 45 170.74 155.66 16.72
N HIS A 46 171.43 155.51 15.58
CA HIS A 46 171.01 154.61 14.51
C HIS A 46 170.96 153.13 14.95
N GLU A 47 171.99 152.64 15.66
CA GLU A 47 172.01 151.30 16.25
C GLU A 47 170.82 151.09 17.22
N LYS A 48 170.44 152.11 18.00
CA LYS A 48 169.27 152.01 18.89
C LYS A 48 167.94 152.07 18.16
N GLU A 49 167.84 152.83 17.07
CA GLU A 49 166.65 152.83 16.22
C GLU A 49 166.46 151.45 15.57
N GLU A 50 167.52 150.81 15.08
CA GLU A 50 167.49 149.42 14.57
C GLU A 50 167.11 148.39 15.66
N GLU A 51 167.63 148.51 16.89
CA GLU A 51 167.23 147.67 18.01
C GLU A 51 165.72 147.82 18.35
N PHE A 52 165.21 149.06 18.36
CA PHE A 52 163.79 149.31 18.60
C PHE A 52 162.91 148.84 17.44
N GLU A 53 163.39 148.92 16.20
CA GLU A 53 162.64 148.45 15.03
C GLU A 53 162.62 146.91 14.97
N THR A 54 163.73 146.25 15.30
CA THR A 54 163.81 144.78 15.36
C THR A 54 162.99 144.20 16.50
N THR A 55 163.03 144.78 17.70
CA THR A 55 162.15 144.36 18.81
C THR A 55 160.67 144.59 18.50
N ARG A 56 160.31 145.72 17.87
CA ARG A 56 158.94 145.99 17.40
C ARG A 56 158.50 144.97 16.34
N ARG A 57 159.34 144.63 15.36
CA ARG A 57 159.06 143.58 14.37
C ARG A 57 158.89 142.20 15.01
N ASN A 58 159.71 141.86 16.01
CA ASN A 58 159.61 140.58 16.72
C ASN A 58 158.32 140.48 17.56
N HIS A 59 157.92 141.55 18.26
CA HIS A 59 156.64 141.58 18.97
C HIS A 59 155.43 141.57 18.01
N ALA A 60 155.50 142.27 16.87
CA ALA A 60 154.47 142.21 15.84
C ALA A 60 154.31 140.78 15.30
N ARG A 61 155.41 140.11 14.92
CA ARG A 61 155.40 138.69 14.50
C ARG A 61 154.85 137.75 15.59
N SER A 62 155.16 137.99 16.85
CA SER A 62 154.66 137.19 17.97
C SER A 62 153.16 137.37 18.19
N LEU A 63 152.66 138.60 18.04
CA LEU A 63 151.22 138.90 18.07
C LEU A 63 150.51 138.28 16.86
N GLU A 64 151.02 138.44 15.64
CA GLU A 64 150.50 137.79 14.44
C GLU A 64 150.47 136.26 14.58
N SER A 65 151.51 135.65 15.15
CA SER A 65 151.57 134.20 15.41
C SER A 65 150.56 133.75 16.46
N MET A 66 150.39 134.49 17.57
CA MET A 66 149.38 134.18 18.58
C MET A 66 147.96 134.37 18.02
N GLN A 67 147.75 135.39 17.20
CA GLN A 67 146.47 135.66 16.56
C GLN A 67 146.13 134.59 15.51
N ALA A 68 147.10 134.14 14.71
CA ALA A 68 146.94 133.00 13.81
C ALA A 68 146.63 131.70 14.58
N SER A 69 147.26 131.48 15.73
CA SER A 69 146.94 130.32 16.60
C SER A 69 145.52 130.40 17.18
N LEU A 70 145.09 131.58 17.63
CA LEU A 70 143.74 131.82 18.14
C LEU A 70 142.68 131.65 17.04
N GLU A 71 142.97 132.11 15.82
CA GLU A 71 142.12 131.87 14.64
C GLU A 71 142.06 130.40 14.26
N ALA A 72 143.17 129.66 14.34
CA ALA A 72 143.19 128.22 14.08
C ALA A 72 142.38 127.45 15.13
N GLU A 73 142.52 127.79 16.42
CA GLU A 73 141.80 127.14 17.51
C GLU A 73 140.30 127.49 17.50
N THR A 74 139.92 128.73 17.19
CA THR A 74 138.51 129.10 17.03
C THR A 74 137.86 128.42 15.82
N ARG A 75 138.58 128.24 14.69
CA ARG A 75 138.11 127.43 13.55
C ARG A 75 137.97 125.96 13.94
N SER A 76 138.99 125.36 14.56
CA SER A 76 138.95 123.97 15.02
C SER A 76 137.81 123.71 16.01
N LYS A 77 137.58 124.62 16.96
CA LYS A 77 136.43 124.58 17.88
C LYS A 77 135.09 124.67 17.15
N ALA A 78 134.97 125.52 16.12
CA ALA A 78 133.77 125.61 15.31
C ALA A 78 133.51 124.32 14.51
N GLU A 79 134.54 123.70 13.96
CA GLU A 79 134.47 122.41 13.27
C GLU A 79 134.10 121.28 14.24
N ALA A 80 134.72 121.21 15.42
CA ALA A 80 134.38 120.23 16.46
C ALA A 80 132.92 120.38 16.93
N LEU A 81 132.43 121.62 17.10
CA LEU A 81 131.01 121.87 17.42
C LEU A 81 130.07 121.47 16.27
N LYS A 82 130.47 121.65 15.01
CA LYS A 82 129.71 121.20 13.83
C LYS A 82 129.67 119.67 13.75
N GLN A 83 130.80 119.00 13.98
CA GLN A 83 130.87 117.54 14.04
C GLN A 83 130.05 116.98 15.21
N LYS A 84 130.15 117.57 16.40
CA LYS A 84 129.33 117.22 17.56
C LYS A 84 127.83 117.29 17.22
N LYS A 85 127.36 118.41 16.67
CA LYS A 85 125.95 118.56 16.25
C LYS A 85 125.52 117.54 15.21
N LYS A 86 126.42 117.16 14.29
CA LYS A 86 126.15 116.08 13.32
C LYS A 86 125.99 114.74 14.03
N LEU A 87 126.91 114.37 14.92
CA LEU A 87 126.84 113.12 15.68
C LEU A 87 125.60 113.08 16.59
N GLU A 88 125.21 114.20 17.20
CA GLU A 88 123.95 114.31 17.94
C GLU A 88 122.72 114.08 17.03
N SER A 89 122.74 114.57 15.78
CA SER A 89 121.69 114.28 14.77
C SER A 89 121.71 112.80 14.35
N ASP A 90 122.89 112.26 14.01
CA ASP A 90 123.08 110.88 13.59
C ASP A 90 122.61 109.90 14.70
N ILE A 91 122.87 110.22 15.98
CA ILE A 91 122.38 109.46 17.15
C ILE A 91 120.84 109.51 17.24
N ASN A 92 120.23 110.70 17.16
CA ASN A 92 118.77 110.83 17.20
C ASN A 92 118.10 110.06 16.04
N GLU A 93 118.68 110.08 14.83
CA GLU A 93 118.19 109.32 13.68
C GLU A 93 118.29 107.80 13.90
N LEU A 94 119.40 107.32 14.48
CA LEU A 94 119.60 105.92 14.83
C LEU A 94 118.68 105.46 15.96
N GLU A 95 118.43 106.31 16.97
CA GLU A 95 117.47 106.02 18.04
C GLU A 95 116.05 105.88 17.49
N VAL A 96 115.61 106.80 16.63
CA VAL A 96 114.29 106.71 15.95
C VAL A 96 114.19 105.47 15.06
N ALA A 97 115.26 105.11 14.33
CA ALA A 97 115.30 103.91 13.51
C ALA A 97 115.24 102.63 14.35
N LEU A 98 115.96 102.58 15.48
CA LEU A 98 115.94 101.47 16.42
C LEU A 98 114.56 101.30 17.07
N ASP A 99 113.91 102.41 17.45
CA ASP A 99 112.55 102.42 17.99
C ASP A 99 111.54 101.91 16.97
N HIS A 100 111.67 102.31 15.70
CA HIS A 100 110.83 101.81 14.62
C HIS A 100 111.04 100.30 14.36
N ALA A 101 112.30 99.85 14.33
CA ALA A 101 112.64 98.44 14.17
C ALA A 101 112.12 97.58 15.35
N ASN A 102 112.23 98.06 16.59
CA ASN A 102 111.71 97.39 17.77
C ASN A 102 110.18 97.29 17.75
N ARG A 103 109.46 98.35 17.37
CA ARG A 103 108.00 98.31 17.19
C ARG A 103 107.60 97.33 16.09
N SER A 104 108.26 97.37 14.94
CA SER A 104 108.03 96.45 13.82
C SER A 104 108.25 94.98 14.23
N ASN A 105 109.35 94.69 14.93
CA ASN A 105 109.64 93.34 15.46
C ASN A 105 108.57 92.89 16.47
N ALA A 106 108.13 93.76 17.38
CA ALA A 106 107.07 93.44 18.34
C ALA A 106 105.73 93.11 17.64
N ASP A 107 105.39 93.82 16.57
CA ASP A 107 104.16 93.56 15.80
C ASP A 107 104.28 92.30 14.93
N LEU A 108 105.45 92.03 14.33
CA LEU A 108 105.73 90.76 13.65
C LEU A 108 105.66 89.57 14.62
N GLN A 109 106.14 89.70 15.86
CA GLN A 109 106.01 88.66 16.88
C GLN A 109 104.56 88.42 17.30
N LYS A 110 103.73 89.47 17.39
CA LYS A 110 102.27 89.32 17.61
C LYS A 110 101.60 88.62 16.43
N ALA A 111 101.97 88.97 15.19
CA ALA A 111 101.45 88.33 13.98
C ALA A 111 101.85 86.84 13.92
N LEU A 112 103.11 86.51 14.20
CA LEU A 112 103.60 85.14 14.29
C LEU A 112 102.80 84.32 15.32
N LYS A 113 102.59 84.85 16.53
CA LYS A 113 101.79 84.19 17.57
C LYS A 113 100.34 83.95 17.14
N LYS A 114 99.71 84.93 16.48
CA LYS A 114 98.37 84.75 15.90
C LYS A 114 98.34 83.64 14.85
N ILE A 115 99.31 83.64 13.93
CA ILE A 115 99.42 82.60 12.90
C ILE A 115 99.63 81.22 13.53
N GLN A 116 100.50 81.10 14.54
CA GLN A 116 100.71 79.86 15.29
C GLN A 116 99.42 79.34 15.93
N VAL A 117 98.63 80.20 16.58
CA VAL A 117 97.32 79.83 17.13
C VAL A 117 96.38 79.34 16.03
N THR A 118 96.25 80.08 14.91
CA THR A 118 95.38 79.64 13.80
C THR A 118 95.85 78.34 13.15
N VAL A 119 97.15 78.05 13.12
CA VAL A 119 97.68 76.77 12.63
C VAL A 119 97.29 75.64 13.58
N THR A 120 97.39 75.83 14.90
CA THR A 120 96.94 74.82 15.87
C THR A 120 95.42 74.61 15.85
N GLU A 121 94.63 75.68 15.66
CA GLU A 121 93.17 75.58 15.52
C GLU A 121 92.78 74.80 14.24
N LEU A 122 93.43 75.09 13.12
CA LEU A 122 93.22 74.36 11.85
C LEU A 122 93.68 72.90 11.93
N GLN A 123 94.75 72.60 12.67
CA GLN A 123 95.19 71.22 12.91
C GLN A 123 94.12 70.42 13.67
N VAL A 124 93.58 70.97 14.77
CA VAL A 124 92.49 70.32 15.52
C VAL A 124 91.24 70.16 14.66
N GLN A 125 90.86 71.16 13.86
CA GLN A 125 89.73 71.04 12.92
C GLN A 125 89.93 69.93 11.90
N ILE A 126 91.14 69.77 11.35
CA ILE A 126 91.46 68.68 10.41
C ILE A 126 91.40 67.30 11.10
N GLU A 127 91.85 67.18 12.35
CA GLU A 127 91.76 65.93 13.13
C GLU A 127 90.29 65.58 13.43
N ASP A 128 89.47 66.56 13.82
CA ASP A 128 88.03 66.38 14.05
C ASP A 128 87.28 66.01 12.77
N GLU A 129 87.56 66.67 11.63
CA GLU A 129 86.97 66.34 10.33
C GLU A 129 87.36 64.93 9.86
N GLN A 130 88.63 64.53 10.03
CA GLN A 130 89.09 63.17 9.69
C GLN A 130 88.36 62.12 10.52
N ARG A 131 88.22 62.37 11.83
CA ARG A 131 87.47 61.50 12.74
C ARG A 131 86.00 61.38 12.33
N GLN A 132 85.32 62.50 12.08
CA GLN A 132 83.92 62.51 11.62
C GLN A 132 83.74 61.78 10.29
N ARG A 133 84.68 61.94 9.35
CA ARG A 133 84.68 61.22 8.07
C ARG A 133 84.78 59.71 8.26
N ASP A 134 85.64 59.26 9.17
CA ASP A 134 85.85 57.83 9.41
C ASP A 134 84.68 57.21 10.20
N GLU A 135 84.12 57.92 11.19
CA GLU A 135 82.86 57.53 11.86
C GLU A 135 81.68 57.44 10.85
N ALA A 136 81.55 58.41 9.92
CA ALA A 136 80.55 58.36 8.85
C ALA A 136 80.78 57.21 7.86
N ARG A 137 82.04 56.86 7.57
CA ARG A 137 82.41 55.74 6.69
C ARG A 137 82.08 54.38 7.33
N GLU A 138 82.31 54.23 8.63
CA GLU A 138 81.89 53.02 9.37
C GLU A 138 80.36 52.91 9.43
N ALA A 139 79.65 54.02 9.67
CA ALA A 139 78.19 54.05 9.64
C ALA A 139 77.63 53.66 8.26
N ALA A 140 78.22 54.15 7.17
CA ALA A 140 77.85 53.77 5.81
C ALA A 140 78.09 52.27 5.54
N ALA A 141 79.25 51.74 5.92
CA ALA A 141 79.57 50.31 5.76
C ALA A 141 78.64 49.41 6.63
N ALA A 142 78.23 49.86 7.81
CA ALA A 142 77.26 49.17 8.64
C ALA A 142 75.85 49.18 8.02
N ALA A 143 75.44 50.30 7.42
CA ALA A 143 74.18 50.41 6.69
C ALA A 143 74.16 49.52 5.44
N GLU A 144 75.25 49.48 4.67
CA GLU A 144 75.41 48.61 3.50
C GLU A 144 75.31 47.12 3.87
N ARG A 145 75.96 46.68 4.95
CA ARG A 145 75.82 45.31 5.46
C ARG A 145 74.38 44.97 5.84
N ARG A 146 73.65 45.91 6.47
CA ARG A 146 72.22 45.73 6.80
C ARG A 146 71.35 45.66 5.55
N ALA A 147 71.62 46.49 4.55
CA ALA A 147 70.90 46.45 3.28
C ALA A 147 71.09 45.09 2.59
N ASN A 148 72.32 44.57 2.54
CA ASN A 148 72.61 43.26 1.95
C ASN A 148 71.94 42.09 2.71
N LEU A 149 71.86 42.15 4.05
CA LEU A 149 71.09 41.19 4.84
C LEU A 149 69.60 41.23 4.49
N ILE A 150 68.99 42.42 4.45
CA ILE A 150 67.57 42.61 4.10
C ILE A 150 67.28 42.14 2.66
N ILE A 151 68.21 42.32 1.71
CA ILE A 151 68.08 41.80 0.35
C ILE A 151 68.04 40.26 0.37
N GLY A 152 68.93 39.61 1.13
CA GLY A 152 68.92 38.15 1.30
C GLY A 152 67.61 37.64 1.92
N GLU A 153 67.16 38.23 3.02
CA GLU A 153 65.87 37.91 3.67
C GLU A 153 64.69 38.07 2.69
N LEU A 154 64.72 39.10 1.84
CA LEU A 154 63.68 39.36 0.84
C LEU A 154 63.70 38.31 -0.29
N GLU A 155 64.87 37.86 -0.72
CA GLU A 155 65.01 36.76 -1.69
C GLU A 155 64.54 35.42 -1.10
N GLU A 156 64.91 35.10 0.15
CA GLU A 156 64.39 33.92 0.85
C GLU A 156 62.87 33.94 0.94
N LEU A 157 62.27 35.07 1.38
CA LEU A 157 60.82 35.24 1.46
C LEU A 157 60.13 35.13 0.09
N ARG A 158 60.74 35.60 -1.00
CA ARG A 158 60.23 35.38 -2.37
C ARG A 158 60.21 33.91 -2.74
N THR A 159 61.28 33.16 -2.47
CA THR A 159 61.31 31.72 -2.78
C THR A 159 60.30 30.93 -1.93
N ALA A 160 60.10 31.29 -0.66
CA ALA A 160 59.08 30.71 0.20
C ALA A 160 57.66 31.01 -0.30
N LEU A 161 57.41 32.24 -0.78
CA LEU A 161 56.13 32.61 -1.39
C LEU A 161 55.85 31.81 -2.67
N GLU A 162 56.81 31.67 -3.57
CA GLU A 162 56.63 30.83 -4.78
C GLU A 162 56.33 29.37 -4.45
N GLN A 163 56.99 28.80 -3.42
CA GLN A 163 56.71 27.45 -2.96
C GLN A 163 55.30 27.34 -2.36
N ALA A 164 54.88 28.31 -1.55
CA ALA A 164 53.53 28.36 -0.99
C ALA A 164 52.45 28.50 -2.08
N GLU A 165 52.68 29.31 -3.13
CA GLU A 165 51.76 29.41 -4.26
C GLU A 165 51.65 28.13 -5.08
N ARG A 166 52.77 27.39 -5.28
CA ARG A 166 52.75 26.08 -5.92
C ARG A 166 51.96 25.06 -5.09
N ALA A 167 52.18 25.04 -3.77
CA ALA A 167 51.43 24.18 -2.85
C ALA A 167 49.92 24.53 -2.84
N ARG A 168 49.58 25.82 -2.85
CA ARG A 168 48.19 26.30 -2.92
C ARG A 168 47.49 25.82 -4.19
N LYS A 169 48.15 25.96 -5.36
CA LYS A 169 47.62 25.47 -6.64
C LYS A 169 47.46 23.96 -6.70
N ALA A 170 48.36 23.19 -6.07
CA ALA A 170 48.20 21.75 -5.95
C ALA A 170 46.95 21.39 -5.13
N ALA A 171 46.75 22.02 -3.97
CA ALA A 171 45.56 21.82 -3.14
C ALA A 171 44.26 22.30 -3.81
N GLU A 172 44.30 23.39 -4.59
CA GLU A 172 43.17 23.85 -5.42
C GLU A 172 42.78 22.79 -6.47
N ASN A 173 43.76 22.14 -7.11
CA ASN A 173 43.50 21.06 -8.07
C ASN A 173 42.92 19.81 -7.40
N GLU A 174 43.49 19.38 -6.26
CA GLU A 174 42.95 18.24 -5.48
C GLU A 174 41.51 18.49 -5.01
N LEU A 175 41.19 19.73 -4.63
CA LEU A 175 39.82 20.14 -4.27
C LEU A 175 38.86 20.03 -5.46
N ASN A 176 39.29 20.46 -6.66
CA ASN A 176 38.48 20.35 -7.87
C ASN A 176 38.24 18.88 -8.27
N GLU A 177 39.29 18.04 -8.25
CA GLU A 177 39.15 16.59 -8.49
C GLU A 177 38.18 15.92 -7.48
N ALA A 178 38.22 16.34 -6.21
CA ALA A 178 37.31 15.85 -5.19
C ALA A 178 35.86 16.31 -5.45
N ALA A 179 35.66 17.55 -5.88
CA ALA A 179 34.35 18.08 -6.25
C ALA A 179 33.74 17.36 -7.46
N ASP A 180 34.55 17.09 -8.50
CA ASP A 180 34.13 16.33 -9.67
C ASP A 180 33.73 14.90 -9.29
N ARG A 181 34.53 14.19 -8.48
CA ARG A 181 34.19 12.86 -7.94
C ARG A 181 32.90 12.88 -7.12
N ILE A 182 32.65 13.91 -6.32
CA ILE A 182 31.39 14.07 -5.57
C ILE A 182 30.20 14.24 -6.53
N SER A 183 30.37 15.00 -7.62
CA SER A 183 29.34 15.19 -8.66
C SER A 183 29.00 13.87 -9.39
N GLU A 184 30.03 13.12 -9.79
CA GLU A 184 29.89 11.78 -10.39
C GLU A 184 29.14 10.81 -9.46
N VAL A 185 29.61 10.67 -8.21
CA VAL A 185 28.98 9.79 -7.20
C VAL A 185 27.55 10.21 -6.89
N SER A 186 27.26 11.51 -6.86
CA SER A 186 25.90 12.03 -6.66
C SER A 186 24.97 11.65 -7.83
N THR A 187 25.46 11.73 -9.06
CA THR A 187 24.72 11.32 -10.26
C THR A 187 24.50 9.80 -10.29
N ILE A 188 25.52 9.01 -9.94
CA ILE A 188 25.41 7.55 -9.80
C ILE A 188 24.37 7.18 -8.73
N ASN A 189 24.41 7.82 -7.56
CA ASN A 189 23.43 7.58 -6.49
C ASN A 189 21.99 7.95 -6.90
N ALA A 190 21.80 9.04 -7.64
CA ALA A 190 20.49 9.41 -8.17
C ALA A 190 19.96 8.34 -9.15
N ASN A 191 20.82 7.86 -10.06
CA ASN A 191 20.48 6.80 -11.02
C ASN A 191 20.16 5.48 -10.31
N LEU A 192 20.98 5.04 -9.36
CA LEU A 192 20.75 3.83 -8.56
C LEU A 192 19.45 3.93 -7.75
N SER A 193 19.16 5.09 -7.15
CA SER A 193 17.90 5.33 -6.41
C SER A 193 16.67 5.26 -7.32
N SER A 194 16.78 5.74 -8.57
CA SER A 194 15.74 5.62 -9.58
C SER A 194 15.51 4.15 -9.99
N GLN A 195 16.58 3.43 -10.32
CA GLN A 195 16.54 1.99 -10.64
C GLN A 195 15.96 1.17 -9.47
N ARG A 196 16.34 1.48 -8.23
CA ARG A 196 15.81 0.81 -7.03
C ARG A 196 14.30 0.97 -6.93
N ARG A 197 13.76 2.19 -7.14
CA ARG A 197 12.31 2.44 -7.16
C ARG A 197 11.59 1.69 -8.29
N GLN A 198 12.20 1.58 -9.48
CA GLN A 198 11.65 0.80 -10.58
C GLN A 198 11.59 -0.69 -10.24
N LEU A 199 12.64 -1.25 -9.63
CA LEU A 199 12.67 -2.64 -9.16
C LEU A 199 11.69 -2.88 -8.01
N GLU A 200 11.59 -1.98 -7.04
CA GLU A 200 10.59 -2.02 -5.96
C GLU A 200 9.16 -2.07 -6.55
N SER A 201 8.86 -1.23 -7.56
CA SER A 201 7.57 -1.24 -8.25
C SER A 201 7.33 -2.52 -9.07
N ALA A 202 8.36 -3.07 -9.70
CA ALA A 202 8.24 -4.31 -10.47
C ALA A 202 8.01 -5.53 -9.57
N VAL A 203 8.66 -5.57 -8.40
CA VAL A 203 8.43 -6.60 -7.37
C VAL A 203 7.00 -6.51 -6.83
N ALA A 204 6.50 -5.30 -6.54
CA ALA A 204 5.12 -5.12 -6.09
C ALA A 204 4.08 -5.56 -7.15
N ALA A 205 4.35 -5.30 -8.43
CA ALA A 205 3.50 -5.81 -9.53
C ALA A 205 3.53 -7.35 -9.61
N MET A 206 4.72 -7.97 -9.62
CA MET A 206 4.84 -9.43 -9.63
C MET A 206 4.22 -10.11 -8.41
N GLN A 207 4.18 -9.44 -7.25
CA GLN A 207 3.46 -9.93 -6.07
C GLN A 207 1.94 -9.92 -6.28
N ALA A 208 1.39 -8.85 -6.87
CA ALA A 208 -0.03 -8.80 -7.21
C ALA A 208 -0.42 -9.86 -8.26
N ASP A 209 0.38 -10.02 -9.32
CA ASP A 209 0.19 -11.06 -10.34
C ASP A 209 0.22 -12.47 -9.73
N LEU A 210 1.11 -12.71 -8.75
CA LEU A 210 1.21 -13.98 -8.04
C LEU A 210 -0.01 -14.24 -7.14
N ASP A 211 -0.48 -13.23 -6.41
CA ASP A 211 -1.67 -13.34 -5.56
C ASP A 211 -2.94 -13.59 -6.40
N GLU A 212 -3.05 -12.95 -7.58
CA GLU A 212 -4.11 -13.22 -8.55
C GLU A 212 -4.04 -14.66 -9.08
N ALA A 213 -2.87 -15.11 -9.55
CA ALA A 213 -2.68 -16.49 -10.02
C ALA A 213 -2.97 -17.55 -8.93
N VAL A 214 -2.63 -17.27 -7.66
CA VAL A 214 -2.97 -18.12 -6.51
C VAL A 214 -4.48 -18.13 -6.25
N ALA A 215 -5.17 -17.00 -6.41
CA ALA A 215 -6.63 -16.92 -6.30
C ALA A 215 -7.32 -17.67 -7.45
N GLU A 216 -6.87 -17.52 -8.69
CA GLU A 216 -7.35 -18.29 -9.85
C GLU A 216 -7.15 -19.79 -9.66
N LEU A 217 -5.96 -20.22 -9.20
CA LEU A 217 -5.68 -21.63 -8.91
C LEU A 217 -6.65 -22.20 -7.86
N LYS A 218 -6.87 -21.49 -6.74
CA LYS A 218 -7.84 -21.90 -5.71
C LYS A 218 -9.26 -22.01 -6.28
N ASN A 219 -9.69 -21.01 -7.07
CA ASN A 219 -11.00 -21.02 -7.73
C ASN A 219 -11.14 -22.22 -8.70
N SER A 220 -10.07 -22.55 -9.44
CA SER A 220 -10.02 -23.70 -10.34
C SER A 220 -10.07 -25.03 -9.58
N GLU A 221 -9.29 -25.16 -8.49
CA GLU A 221 -9.33 -26.31 -7.60
C GLU A 221 -10.71 -26.51 -6.98
N GLU A 222 -11.39 -25.46 -6.54
CA GLU A 222 -12.76 -25.56 -6.02
C GLU A 222 -13.76 -26.05 -7.06
N ARG A 223 -13.67 -25.54 -8.30
CA ARG A 223 -14.49 -26.04 -9.42
C ARG A 223 -14.21 -27.52 -9.70
N SER A 224 -12.93 -27.90 -9.71
CA SER A 224 -12.50 -29.30 -9.90
C SER A 224 -13.00 -30.22 -8.76
N LYS A 225 -12.90 -29.78 -7.50
CA LYS A 225 -13.41 -30.51 -6.32
C LYS A 225 -14.94 -30.67 -6.37
N LYS A 226 -15.68 -29.63 -6.77
CA LYS A 226 -17.15 -29.70 -6.99
C LYS A 226 -17.49 -30.69 -8.09
N ALA A 227 -16.87 -30.58 -9.26
CA ALA A 227 -17.09 -31.50 -10.38
C ALA A 227 -16.73 -32.96 -10.03
N ALA A 228 -15.67 -33.19 -9.27
CA ALA A 228 -15.29 -34.52 -8.78
C ALA A 228 -16.32 -35.09 -7.78
N ALA A 229 -16.86 -34.26 -6.88
CA ALA A 229 -17.90 -34.65 -5.95
C ALA A 229 -19.23 -34.97 -6.67
N ASP A 230 -19.63 -34.16 -7.64
CA ASP A 230 -20.81 -34.42 -8.47
C ASP A 230 -20.64 -35.70 -9.30
N ALA A 231 -19.46 -35.93 -9.90
CA ALA A 231 -19.16 -37.16 -10.62
C ALA A 231 -19.18 -38.40 -9.71
N ALA A 232 -18.66 -38.30 -8.48
CA ALA A 232 -18.74 -39.37 -7.49
C ALA A 232 -20.20 -39.66 -7.07
N ARG A 233 -21.02 -38.62 -6.88
CA ARG A 233 -22.45 -38.77 -6.58
C ARG A 233 -23.21 -39.45 -7.71
N LEU A 234 -22.99 -39.01 -8.96
CA LEU A 234 -23.58 -39.63 -10.15
C LEU A 234 -23.14 -41.08 -10.36
N ALA A 235 -21.89 -41.42 -10.02
CA ALA A 235 -21.40 -42.80 -10.07
C ALA A 235 -22.10 -43.69 -9.04
N GLU A 236 -22.38 -43.18 -7.84
CA GLU A 236 -23.13 -43.88 -6.80
C GLU A 236 -24.63 -43.99 -7.13
N GLU A 237 -25.26 -42.91 -7.63
CA GLU A 237 -26.64 -42.94 -8.16
C GLU A 237 -26.78 -44.00 -9.28
N LEU A 238 -25.83 -44.05 -10.23
CA LEU A 238 -25.78 -45.06 -11.29
C LEU A 238 -25.58 -46.47 -10.73
N ARG A 239 -24.75 -46.64 -9.69
CA ARG A 239 -24.53 -47.94 -9.03
C ARG A 239 -25.82 -48.42 -8.36
N GLN A 240 -26.51 -47.55 -7.63
CA GLN A 240 -27.78 -47.87 -6.98
C GLN A 240 -28.85 -48.24 -8.00
N GLU A 241 -28.96 -47.50 -9.10
CA GLU A 241 -29.88 -47.82 -10.20
C GLU A 241 -29.51 -49.16 -10.88
N GLN A 242 -28.23 -49.48 -11.04
CA GLN A 242 -27.79 -50.80 -11.53
C GLN A 242 -28.15 -51.93 -10.55
N GLU A 243 -27.98 -51.73 -9.24
CA GLU A 243 -28.39 -52.72 -8.23
C GLU A 243 -29.92 -52.90 -8.22
N HIS A 244 -30.69 -51.81 -8.30
CA HIS A 244 -32.15 -51.84 -8.44
C HIS A 244 -32.60 -52.53 -9.73
N ALA A 245 -31.94 -52.28 -10.86
CA ALA A 245 -32.22 -52.96 -12.13
C ALA A 245 -31.92 -54.45 -12.05
N ILE A 246 -30.79 -54.86 -11.44
CA ILE A 246 -30.45 -56.27 -11.21
C ILE A 246 -31.46 -56.94 -10.27
N GLN A 247 -31.89 -56.26 -9.21
CA GLN A 247 -32.91 -56.78 -8.29
C GLN A 247 -34.26 -56.92 -8.97
N THR A 248 -34.65 -55.94 -9.78
CA THR A 248 -35.89 -55.96 -10.58
C THR A 248 -35.86 -57.08 -11.60
N GLU A 249 -34.74 -57.29 -12.30
CA GLU A 249 -34.55 -58.39 -13.25
C GLU A 249 -34.57 -59.77 -12.58
N ARG A 250 -34.04 -59.89 -11.34
CA ARG A 250 -34.17 -61.11 -10.52
C ARG A 250 -35.63 -61.37 -10.13
N LEU A 251 -36.36 -60.34 -9.69
CA LEU A 251 -37.79 -60.44 -9.38
C LEU A 251 -38.60 -60.81 -10.62
N ARG A 252 -38.31 -60.18 -11.77
CA ARG A 252 -38.91 -60.48 -13.08
C ARG A 252 -38.72 -61.94 -13.45
N LYS A 253 -37.50 -62.46 -13.39
CA LYS A 253 -37.19 -63.88 -13.63
C LYS A 253 -37.89 -64.82 -12.63
N GLY A 254 -38.00 -64.42 -11.37
CA GLY A 254 -38.77 -65.15 -10.37
C GLY A 254 -40.26 -65.22 -10.71
N LEU A 255 -40.85 -64.12 -11.16
CA LEU A 255 -42.24 -64.05 -11.62
C LEU A 255 -42.44 -64.81 -12.94
N GLU A 256 -41.52 -64.73 -13.90
CA GLU A 256 -41.53 -65.53 -15.13
C GLU A 256 -41.52 -67.03 -14.82
N GLN A 257 -40.69 -67.47 -13.86
CA GLN A 257 -40.69 -68.87 -13.40
C GLN A 257 -42.00 -69.24 -12.69
N GLN A 258 -42.56 -68.38 -11.83
CA GLN A 258 -43.86 -68.62 -11.20
C GLN A 258 -44.99 -68.70 -12.22
N ILE A 259 -45.00 -67.83 -13.24
CA ILE A 259 -45.96 -67.88 -14.35
C ILE A 259 -45.80 -69.20 -15.11
N LYS A 260 -44.57 -69.64 -15.39
CA LYS A 260 -44.30 -70.91 -16.06
C LYS A 260 -44.75 -72.12 -15.23
N ASP A 261 -44.51 -72.12 -13.93
CA ASP A 261 -44.97 -73.15 -13.00
C ASP A 261 -46.51 -73.19 -12.94
N LEU A 262 -47.15 -72.02 -12.89
CA LEU A 262 -48.60 -71.88 -12.94
C LEU A 262 -49.19 -72.32 -14.30
N GLN A 263 -48.51 -72.04 -15.41
CA GLN A 263 -48.88 -72.54 -16.74
C GLN A 263 -48.78 -74.06 -16.79
N THR A 264 -47.70 -74.68 -16.29
CA THR A 264 -47.63 -76.14 -16.23
C THR A 264 -48.70 -76.75 -15.32
N ARG A 265 -49.04 -76.10 -14.20
CA ARG A 265 -50.17 -76.55 -13.34
C ARG A 265 -51.53 -76.37 -14.02
N LEU A 266 -51.70 -75.33 -14.84
CA LEU A 266 -52.90 -75.12 -15.65
C LEU A 266 -52.99 -76.20 -16.73
N ASP A 267 -51.91 -76.46 -17.48
CA ASP A 267 -51.84 -77.53 -18.48
C ASP A 267 -52.10 -78.91 -17.86
N GLU A 268 -51.60 -79.17 -16.65
CA GLU A 268 -51.89 -80.39 -15.89
C GLU A 268 -53.36 -80.47 -15.45
N ALA A 269 -53.93 -79.36 -14.95
CA ALA A 269 -55.34 -79.27 -14.57
C ALA A 269 -56.27 -79.44 -15.77
N GLU A 270 -55.97 -78.79 -16.91
CA GLU A 270 -56.67 -78.92 -18.18
C GLU A 270 -56.53 -80.33 -18.76
N SER A 271 -55.33 -80.94 -18.70
CA SER A 271 -55.12 -82.34 -19.12
C SER A 271 -55.93 -83.32 -18.27
N ASN A 272 -56.00 -83.10 -16.96
CA ASN A 272 -56.80 -83.89 -16.04
C ASN A 272 -58.30 -83.66 -16.26
N ALA A 273 -58.73 -82.43 -16.52
CA ALA A 273 -60.10 -82.08 -16.88
C ALA A 273 -60.50 -82.66 -18.25
N LEU A 274 -59.60 -82.71 -19.24
CA LEU A 274 -59.80 -83.37 -20.53
C LEU A 274 -59.90 -84.89 -20.39
N LYS A 275 -59.07 -85.52 -19.55
CA LYS A 275 -59.13 -86.96 -19.27
C LYS A 275 -60.39 -87.36 -18.49
N GLY A 276 -60.79 -86.54 -17.51
CA GLY A 276 -62.05 -86.72 -16.76
C GLY A 276 -63.29 -86.43 -17.63
N GLY A 277 -63.26 -85.31 -18.34
CA GLY A 277 -64.30 -84.86 -19.27
C GLY A 277 -64.55 -85.86 -20.39
N LYS A 278 -63.51 -86.39 -21.05
CA LYS A 278 -63.67 -87.45 -22.06
C LYS A 278 -64.30 -88.72 -21.50
N ARG A 279 -64.02 -89.11 -20.25
CA ARG A 279 -64.70 -90.25 -19.59
C ARG A 279 -66.17 -89.97 -19.28
N ILE A 280 -66.53 -88.73 -18.94
CA ILE A 280 -67.92 -88.32 -18.67
C ILE A 280 -68.69 -88.19 -20.00
N ILE A 281 -68.10 -87.57 -21.02
CA ILE A 281 -68.66 -87.44 -22.37
C ILE A 281 -68.94 -88.82 -22.96
N ALA A 282 -67.98 -89.76 -22.95
CA ALA A 282 -68.22 -91.12 -23.44
C ALA A 282 -69.36 -91.85 -22.70
N LYS A 283 -69.55 -91.58 -21.40
CA LYS A 283 -70.70 -92.09 -20.61
C LYS A 283 -72.03 -91.44 -21.02
N LEU A 284 -72.02 -90.15 -21.34
CA LEU A 284 -73.20 -89.42 -21.79
C LEU A 284 -73.56 -89.78 -23.25
N GLU A 285 -72.58 -89.98 -24.12
CA GLU A 285 -72.76 -90.47 -25.49
C GLU A 285 -73.35 -91.89 -25.48
N GLN A 286 -72.82 -92.79 -24.65
CA GLN A 286 -73.44 -94.11 -24.45
C GLN A 286 -74.88 -93.99 -23.94
N ARG A 287 -75.14 -93.07 -23.00
CA ARG A 287 -76.49 -92.87 -22.46
C ARG A 287 -77.45 -92.26 -23.46
N ILE A 288 -76.98 -91.39 -24.36
CA ILE A 288 -77.75 -90.87 -25.49
C ILE A 288 -78.08 -92.03 -26.43
N HIS A 289 -77.13 -92.89 -26.77
CA HIS A 289 -77.38 -94.03 -27.67
C HIS A 289 -78.38 -95.06 -27.07
N GLU A 290 -78.31 -95.30 -25.76
CA GLU A 290 -79.32 -96.08 -25.02
C GLU A 290 -80.72 -95.43 -25.12
N LEU A 291 -80.82 -94.11 -24.90
CA LEU A 291 -82.08 -93.37 -24.96
C LEU A 291 -82.64 -93.23 -26.38
N GLU A 292 -81.78 -93.15 -27.40
CA GLU A 292 -82.17 -93.17 -28.82
C GLU A 292 -82.78 -94.53 -29.18
N SER A 293 -82.17 -95.63 -28.74
CA SER A 293 -82.69 -96.98 -28.95
C SER A 293 -84.00 -97.24 -28.20
N GLU A 294 -84.13 -96.76 -26.95
CA GLU A 294 -85.40 -96.78 -26.21
C GLU A 294 -86.48 -95.93 -26.91
N ASN A 295 -86.13 -94.78 -27.48
CA ASN A 295 -87.05 -93.93 -28.23
C ASN A 295 -87.46 -94.54 -29.59
N GLU A 296 -86.59 -95.25 -30.30
CA GLU A 296 -86.98 -96.00 -31.50
C GLU A 296 -87.93 -97.16 -31.16
N LEU A 297 -87.65 -97.90 -30.09
CA LEU A 297 -88.54 -98.94 -29.57
C LEU A 297 -89.92 -98.38 -29.17
N GLU A 298 -89.96 -97.23 -28.50
CA GLU A 298 -91.22 -96.62 -28.09
C GLU A 298 -91.94 -95.90 -29.25
N GLN A 299 -91.23 -95.43 -30.29
CA GLN A 299 -91.88 -95.03 -31.55
C GLN A 299 -92.51 -96.23 -32.27
N HIS A 300 -91.87 -97.41 -32.27
CA HIS A 300 -92.44 -98.61 -32.90
C HIS A 300 -93.72 -99.06 -32.16
N ARG A 301 -93.68 -99.11 -30.82
CA ARG A 301 -94.85 -99.36 -29.97
C ARG A 301 -95.94 -98.30 -30.13
N HIS A 302 -95.58 -97.02 -30.24
CA HIS A 302 -96.54 -95.95 -30.47
C HIS A 302 -97.24 -96.08 -31.83
N GLN A 303 -96.51 -96.49 -32.89
CA GLN A 303 -97.12 -96.78 -34.19
C GLN A 303 -98.05 -98.00 -34.17
N GLU A 304 -97.75 -99.03 -33.39
CA GLU A 304 -98.65 -100.17 -33.17
C GLU A 304 -99.90 -99.76 -32.37
N THR A 305 -99.71 -99.01 -31.29
CA THR A 305 -100.79 -98.46 -30.46
C THR A 305 -101.72 -97.55 -31.27
N LEU A 306 -101.19 -96.72 -32.17
CA LEU A 306 -101.98 -95.90 -33.09
C LEU A 306 -102.76 -96.73 -34.13
N LYS A 307 -102.22 -97.87 -34.59
CA LYS A 307 -102.93 -98.80 -35.49
C LYS A 307 -104.10 -99.49 -34.76
N GLU A 308 -103.92 -99.90 -33.51
CA GLU A 308 -104.99 -100.45 -32.68
C GLU A 308 -106.03 -99.39 -32.30
N LEU A 309 -105.60 -98.20 -31.91
CA LEU A 309 -106.49 -97.08 -31.60
C LEU A 309 -107.41 -96.78 -32.79
N ARG A 310 -106.89 -96.73 -34.03
CA ARG A 310 -107.71 -96.54 -35.25
C ARG A 310 -108.67 -97.69 -35.55
N LYS A 311 -108.41 -98.92 -35.09
CA LYS A 311 -109.38 -100.04 -35.14
C LYS A 311 -110.45 -99.87 -34.07
N ASN A 312 -110.06 -99.57 -32.84
CA ASN A 312 -110.98 -99.39 -31.72
C ASN A 312 -111.88 -98.16 -31.91
N ASP A 313 -111.39 -97.08 -32.52
CA ASP A 313 -112.17 -95.87 -32.81
C ASP A 313 -113.27 -96.11 -33.86
N ARG A 314 -113.04 -97.02 -34.82
CA ARG A 314 -114.08 -97.47 -35.76
C ARG A 314 -115.13 -98.32 -35.03
N ARG A 315 -114.68 -99.25 -34.19
CA ARG A 315 -115.56 -100.12 -33.38
C ARG A 315 -116.38 -99.34 -32.34
N LEU A 316 -115.83 -98.27 -31.79
CA LEU A 316 -116.52 -97.32 -30.91
C LEU A 316 -117.58 -96.53 -31.65
N LYS A 317 -117.34 -96.12 -32.90
CA LYS A 317 -118.34 -95.42 -33.73
C LYS A 317 -119.51 -96.33 -34.13
N GLU A 318 -119.26 -97.60 -34.41
CA GLU A 318 -120.32 -98.61 -34.60
C GLU A 318 -121.12 -98.84 -33.31
N LEU A 319 -120.45 -99.07 -32.18
CA LEU A 319 -121.10 -99.27 -30.88
C LEU A 319 -121.87 -98.04 -30.38
N ALA A 320 -121.40 -96.82 -30.66
CA ALA A 320 -122.09 -95.59 -30.30
C ALA A 320 -123.40 -95.42 -31.08
N PHE A 321 -123.38 -95.70 -32.39
CA PHE A 321 -124.58 -95.67 -33.23
C PHE A 321 -125.62 -96.71 -32.75
N GLN A 322 -125.14 -97.92 -32.43
CA GLN A 322 -126.00 -99.00 -31.93
C GLN A 322 -126.57 -98.69 -30.53
N ALA A 323 -125.80 -98.06 -29.65
CA ALA A 323 -126.28 -97.59 -28.35
C ALA A 323 -127.30 -96.43 -28.44
N GLU A 324 -127.19 -95.55 -29.45
CA GLU A 324 -128.22 -94.52 -29.70
C GLU A 324 -129.52 -95.09 -30.27
N GLU A 325 -129.45 -96.15 -31.05
CA GLU A 325 -130.63 -96.87 -31.55
C GLU A 325 -131.33 -97.66 -30.43
N ASP A 326 -130.57 -98.40 -29.62
CA ASP A 326 -131.09 -99.11 -28.44
C ASP A 326 -131.68 -98.14 -27.40
N ARG A 327 -131.03 -97.00 -27.13
CA ARG A 327 -131.57 -95.97 -26.22
C ARG A 327 -132.91 -95.40 -26.68
N LYS A 328 -133.13 -95.24 -27.99
CA LYS A 328 -134.45 -94.82 -28.55
C LYS A 328 -135.51 -95.92 -28.40
N ASN A 329 -135.14 -97.19 -28.56
CA ASN A 329 -136.04 -98.32 -28.30
C ASN A 329 -136.39 -98.44 -26.80
N GLN A 330 -135.41 -98.28 -25.92
CA GLN A 330 -135.58 -98.37 -24.48
C GLN A 330 -136.49 -97.27 -23.94
N LEU A 331 -136.38 -96.03 -24.46
CA LEU A 331 -137.30 -94.93 -24.15
C LEU A 331 -138.76 -95.24 -24.56
N ARG A 332 -138.99 -95.89 -25.72
CA ARG A 332 -140.34 -96.34 -26.13
C ARG A 332 -140.90 -97.43 -25.22
N LEU A 333 -140.05 -98.36 -24.79
CA LEU A 333 -140.43 -99.42 -23.84
C LEU A 333 -140.72 -98.86 -22.43
N GLN A 334 -139.98 -97.85 -21.99
CA GLN A 334 -140.18 -97.20 -20.69
C GLN A 334 -141.52 -96.44 -20.63
N ASP A 335 -141.84 -95.65 -21.67
CA ASP A 335 -143.11 -94.92 -21.78
C ASP A 335 -144.34 -95.87 -21.90
N LEU A 336 -144.16 -97.06 -22.47
CA LEU A 336 -145.18 -98.13 -22.45
C LEU A 336 -145.31 -98.77 -21.05
N SER A 337 -144.19 -98.99 -20.36
CA SER A 337 -144.14 -99.55 -19.01
C SER A 337 -144.80 -98.65 -17.96
N GLU A 338 -144.61 -97.33 -18.04
CA GLU A 338 -145.27 -96.37 -17.13
C GLU A 338 -146.80 -96.35 -17.34
N LYS A 339 -147.26 -96.46 -18.60
CA LYS A 339 -148.70 -96.57 -18.94
C LYS A 339 -149.33 -97.86 -18.39
N LEU A 340 -148.57 -98.96 -18.32
CA LEU A 340 -149.01 -100.21 -17.70
C LEU A 340 -148.96 -100.14 -16.15
N GLN A 341 -147.93 -99.56 -15.55
CA GLN A 341 -147.85 -99.39 -14.09
C GLN A 341 -148.97 -98.51 -13.54
N ASN A 342 -149.37 -97.45 -14.24
CA ASN A 342 -150.51 -96.63 -13.80
C ASN A 342 -151.85 -97.38 -13.85
N LYS A 343 -152.05 -98.33 -14.77
CA LYS A 343 -153.19 -99.27 -14.72
C LYS A 343 -153.11 -100.21 -13.51
N ILE A 344 -151.93 -100.74 -13.19
CA ILE A 344 -151.73 -101.61 -12.01
C ILE A 344 -152.06 -100.85 -10.71
N LYS A 345 -151.69 -99.57 -10.58
CA LYS A 345 -152.05 -98.74 -9.41
C LYS A 345 -153.56 -98.58 -9.24
N ILE A 346 -154.31 -98.40 -10.33
CA ILE A 346 -155.78 -98.29 -10.29
C ILE A 346 -156.40 -99.62 -9.84
N TYR A 347 -155.93 -100.76 -10.38
CA TYR A 347 -156.43 -102.07 -9.97
C TYR A 347 -156.07 -102.45 -8.54
N LYS A 348 -154.88 -102.10 -8.04
CA LYS A 348 -154.50 -102.34 -6.63
C LYS A 348 -155.46 -101.65 -5.66
N ARG A 349 -155.82 -100.39 -5.93
CA ARG A 349 -156.75 -99.64 -5.08
C ARG A 349 -158.14 -100.29 -5.00
N GLN A 350 -158.60 -100.91 -6.10
CA GLN A 350 -159.86 -101.68 -6.12
C GLN A 350 -159.78 -103.01 -5.34
N VAL A 351 -158.58 -103.56 -5.13
CA VAL A 351 -158.37 -104.74 -4.27
C VAL A 351 -158.30 -104.34 -2.79
N GLU A 352 -157.58 -103.26 -2.47
CA GLU A 352 -157.47 -102.75 -1.09
C GLU A 352 -158.84 -102.35 -0.52
N GLU A 353 -159.69 -101.67 -1.32
CA GLU A 353 -161.09 -101.36 -0.95
C GLU A 353 -161.97 -102.62 -0.76
N ALA A 354 -161.59 -103.78 -1.31
CA ALA A 354 -162.27 -105.06 -1.09
C ALA A 354 -161.73 -105.83 0.12
N GLU A 355 -160.42 -105.73 0.42
CA GLU A 355 -159.79 -106.33 1.60
C GLU A 355 -160.28 -105.66 2.90
N GLU A 356 -160.54 -104.35 2.88
CA GLU A 356 -161.06 -103.61 4.04
C GLU A 356 -162.46 -104.13 4.49
N ILE A 357 -163.29 -104.56 3.53
CA ILE A 357 -164.60 -105.20 3.78
C ILE A 357 -164.44 -106.63 4.33
N ALA A 358 -163.39 -107.35 3.94
CA ALA A 358 -163.12 -108.70 4.44
C ALA A 358 -162.57 -108.70 5.88
N ALA A 359 -161.66 -107.78 6.21
CA ALA A 359 -161.07 -107.65 7.54
C ALA A 359 -162.13 -107.36 8.63
N LEU A 360 -163.12 -106.51 8.33
CA LEU A 360 -164.26 -106.20 9.20
C LEU A 360 -165.13 -107.43 9.56
N ASN A 361 -165.17 -108.45 8.69
CA ASN A 361 -165.87 -109.70 8.97
C ASN A 361 -165.00 -110.67 9.79
N LEU A 362 -163.69 -110.72 9.55
CA LEU A 362 -162.77 -111.57 10.32
C LEU A 362 -162.69 -111.14 11.81
N ALA A 363 -162.79 -109.83 12.07
CA ALA A 363 -162.87 -109.26 13.41
C ALA A 363 -164.07 -109.79 14.24
N LYS A 364 -165.16 -110.19 13.59
CA LYS A 364 -166.33 -110.80 14.27
C LYS A 364 -166.12 -112.27 14.60
N TYR A 365 -165.32 -113.00 13.81
CA TYR A 365 -165.09 -114.44 14.02
C TYR A 365 -164.14 -114.70 15.20
N ARG A 366 -163.01 -113.99 15.28
CA ARG A 366 -162.01 -114.20 16.35
C ARG A 366 -162.56 -113.95 17.75
N LYS A 367 -163.54 -113.05 17.89
CA LYS A 367 -164.22 -112.76 19.16
C LYS A 367 -164.96 -113.97 19.75
N VAL A 368 -165.38 -114.91 18.90
CA VAL A 368 -166.07 -116.16 19.28
C VAL A 368 -165.08 -117.32 19.52
N GLN A 369 -163.83 -117.20 19.05
CA GLN A 369 -162.86 -118.29 19.10
C GLN A 369 -162.08 -118.34 20.42
N THR A 370 -161.65 -117.21 20.99
CA THR A 370 -160.81 -117.24 22.20
C THR A 370 -161.63 -117.40 23.50
N GLU A 371 -162.94 -117.14 23.46
CA GLU A 371 -163.88 -117.58 24.52
C GLU A 371 -163.93 -119.12 24.65
N LEU A 372 -163.40 -119.87 23.66
CA LEU A 372 -163.21 -121.32 23.72
C LEU A 372 -161.85 -121.71 24.36
N GLU A 373 -160.79 -120.95 24.11
CA GLU A 373 -159.43 -121.27 24.57
C GLU A 373 -159.28 -121.05 26.09
N ASP A 374 -160.00 -120.08 26.65
CA ASP A 374 -160.12 -119.84 28.10
C ASP A 374 -160.78 -121.02 28.85
N SER A 375 -161.43 -121.95 28.12
CA SER A 375 -162.00 -123.19 28.66
C SER A 375 -161.06 -124.41 28.60
N ALA A 376 -160.00 -124.34 27.78
CA ALA A 376 -159.14 -125.49 27.49
C ALA A 376 -157.99 -125.67 28.50
N GLU A 377 -157.19 -124.64 28.78
CA GLU A 377 -156.00 -124.80 29.65
C GLU A 377 -156.34 -124.94 31.15
N ARG A 378 -157.57 -124.57 31.56
CA ARG A 378 -158.12 -124.99 32.87
C ARG A 378 -158.25 -126.51 33.02
N ALA A 379 -158.27 -127.27 31.93
CA ALA A 379 -158.32 -128.74 31.97
C ALA A 379 -156.92 -129.39 32.02
N GLU A 380 -155.88 -128.75 31.49
CA GLU A 380 -154.53 -129.34 31.43
C GLU A 380 -153.77 -129.29 32.77
N LEU A 381 -154.23 -128.43 33.70
CA LEU A 381 -153.71 -128.33 35.07
C LEU A 381 -153.90 -129.60 35.93
N ALA A 382 -154.58 -130.65 35.41
CA ALA A 382 -155.02 -131.81 36.18
C ALA A 382 -154.42 -133.18 35.79
N GLU A 383 -153.92 -133.41 34.55
CA GLU A 383 -153.88 -134.80 34.03
C GLU A 383 -152.56 -135.59 34.22
N ASN A 384 -151.39 -134.99 34.48
CA ASN A 384 -150.12 -135.73 34.50
C ASN A 384 -149.16 -135.55 35.70
N GLN A 385 -149.70 -135.32 36.90
CA GLN A 385 -149.05 -135.77 38.14
C GLN A 385 -149.13 -137.30 38.36
N LEU A 386 -149.66 -138.06 37.40
CA LEU A 386 -150.18 -139.43 37.60
C LEU A 386 -149.61 -140.48 36.59
N GLY A 387 -148.52 -140.13 35.88
CA GLY A 387 -147.97 -140.89 34.76
C GLY A 387 -146.85 -141.90 35.10
N LYS A 388 -145.66 -141.42 35.49
CA LYS A 388 -144.50 -142.28 35.86
C LYS A 388 -144.28 -142.42 37.38
N LEU A 389 -145.06 -141.69 38.17
CA LEU A 389 -145.48 -142.10 39.50
C LEU A 389 -147.01 -141.87 39.54
N ARG A 390 -147.90 -142.86 39.64
CA ARG A 390 -147.70 -144.30 39.91
C ARG A 390 -146.66 -144.60 41.01
N ALA A 391 -146.70 -143.98 42.20
CA ALA A 391 -147.78 -143.22 42.87
C ALA A 391 -149.24 -143.59 42.46
N LYS A 392 -150.04 -142.75 41.76
CA LYS A 392 -151.42 -143.12 41.27
C LYS A 392 -151.89 -142.47 39.91
N THR A 393 -153.20 -142.19 39.63
CA THR A 393 -154.05 -142.44 38.38
C THR A 393 -155.01 -141.35 37.69
N ARG A 394 -155.09 -141.23 36.31
CA ARG A 394 -156.27 -141.25 35.28
C ARG A 394 -157.24 -140.05 34.72
N SER A 395 -157.26 -139.72 33.37
CA SER A 395 -158.33 -139.52 32.22
C SER A 395 -159.39 -138.35 31.81
N THR A 396 -159.34 -137.76 30.55
CA THR A 396 -160.31 -137.53 29.30
C THR A 396 -161.52 -136.49 28.93
N VAL A 397 -161.53 -135.75 27.73
CA VAL A 397 -162.52 -135.56 26.49
C VAL A 397 -163.80 -134.56 26.17
N SER A 398 -163.97 -133.88 24.92
CA SER A 398 -165.18 -133.59 23.90
C SER A 398 -166.13 -132.29 23.52
N VAL A 399 -166.29 -131.88 22.18
CA VAL A 399 -167.46 -131.55 21.15
C VAL A 399 -168.47 -130.25 20.99
N SER A 400 -168.90 -129.74 19.74
CA SER A 400 -169.76 -128.46 19.40
C SER A 400 -170.60 -128.22 18.00
N ARG A 401 -171.67 -127.31 17.80
CA ARG A 401 -172.50 -126.96 16.50
C ARG A 401 -173.65 -125.78 16.41
N THR A 402 -174.07 -125.17 15.22
CA THR A 402 -175.46 -124.58 14.68
C THR A 402 -175.80 -123.08 14.12
N SER A 403 -176.81 -122.89 13.16
CA SER A 403 -177.85 -121.74 12.88
C SER A 403 -177.95 -120.77 11.57
N PRO A 404 -179.12 -120.08 11.17
CA PRO A 404 -179.45 -119.42 9.80
C PRO A 404 -180.32 -118.07 9.60
N GLY A 405 -180.42 -117.38 8.39
CA GLY A 405 -181.63 -116.57 7.86
C GLY A 405 -181.62 -115.14 7.07
N ARG A 406 -182.51 -114.96 6.01
CA ARG A 406 -183.42 -113.82 5.44
C ARG A 406 -183.10 -112.39 4.76
N GLU A 407 -183.72 -112.13 3.55
CA GLU A 407 -184.62 -111.00 2.98
C GLU A 407 -184.28 -109.51 2.48
N ILE A 408 -185.01 -109.03 1.40
CA ILE A 408 -185.44 -107.62 0.96
C ILE A 408 -184.86 -106.91 -0.33
N ARG A 409 -185.75 -106.55 -1.31
CA ARG A 409 -185.89 -105.38 -2.29
C ARG A 409 -184.68 -104.69 -3.02
N GLU A 410 -184.75 -103.92 -4.15
CA GLU A 410 -185.64 -103.68 -5.35
C GLU A 410 -185.00 -102.67 -6.38
N SER A 411 -185.62 -102.49 -7.59
CA SER A 411 -185.70 -101.25 -8.47
C SER A 411 -184.44 -100.69 -9.23
N THR A 412 -184.45 -99.76 -10.24
CA THR A 412 -185.45 -99.29 -11.28
C THR A 412 -184.84 -98.52 -12.51
N ILE A 413 -185.38 -98.75 -13.73
CA ILE A 413 -185.80 -97.79 -14.82
C ILE A 413 -184.82 -96.84 -15.61
N THR A 414 -185.03 -96.78 -16.95
CA THR A 414 -184.72 -95.68 -17.96
C THR A 414 -183.27 -95.26 -18.28
N ARG A 415 -182.85 -94.81 -19.49
CA ARG A 415 -183.39 -94.10 -20.71
C ARG A 415 -182.93 -92.61 -20.75
N ALA A 416 -182.51 -92.16 -21.93
CA ALA A 416 -182.39 -90.77 -22.40
C ALA A 416 -181.40 -89.79 -21.70
N ALA A 417 -180.48 -89.24 -22.51
CA ALA A 417 -180.04 -87.84 -22.59
C ALA A 417 -178.61 -87.83 -23.19
N SER A 418 -178.39 -87.49 -24.46
CA SER A 418 -178.56 -86.18 -25.13
C SER A 418 -177.30 -85.31 -25.05
N ILE A 419 -177.04 -84.64 -26.18
CA ILE A 419 -176.05 -83.58 -26.45
C ILE A 419 -174.75 -84.14 -27.05
N MET A 420 -174.58 -84.16 -28.39
CA MET A 420 -174.32 -83.00 -29.28
C MET A 420 -173.04 -82.24 -28.87
N ARG A 421 -172.15 -81.84 -29.77
CA ARG A 421 -172.40 -81.06 -31.00
C ARG A 421 -171.15 -81.10 -31.90
N SER A 422 -171.38 -80.95 -33.21
CA SER A 422 -170.64 -80.13 -34.19
C SER A 422 -169.16 -79.77 -33.95
N SER A 423 -168.29 -79.63 -34.96
CA SER A 423 -168.49 -79.22 -36.36
C SER A 423 -167.27 -79.67 -37.17
N SER A 424 -167.35 -80.08 -38.44
CA SER A 424 -167.27 -79.22 -39.64
C SER A 424 -166.06 -78.27 -39.72
N VAL A 425 -165.49 -78.16 -40.94
CA VAL A 425 -164.66 -77.02 -41.45
C VAL A 425 -163.20 -76.96 -40.90
N ARG A 426 -162.12 -76.85 -41.71
CA ARG A 426 -161.91 -76.78 -43.18
C ARG A 426 -160.41 -77.05 -43.55
N PRO A 427 -159.96 -76.93 -44.81
CA PRO A 427 -158.54 -77.10 -45.18
C PRO A 427 -157.71 -75.80 -45.04
N ARG A 428 -156.38 -75.98 -45.13
CA ARG A 428 -155.27 -75.05 -44.83
C ARG A 428 -155.08 -74.73 -43.35
#